data_AF-A0A369NZB3-F1
#
_entry.id   AF-A0A369NZB3-F1
#
_cell.length_a   1.000
_cell.length_b   1.000
_cell.length_c   1.000
_cell.angle_alpha   90.00
_cell.angle_beta   90.00
_cell.angle_gamma   90.00
#
_symmetry.space_group_name_H-M   'P 1'
#
loop_
_entity.id
_entity.type
_entity.pdbx_description
1 polymer ?
#
loop_
_entity_poly.entity_id
_entity_poly.type
_entity_poly.pdbx_seq_one_letter_code
_entity_poly.pdbx_strand_id
1 'polypeptide(L)'
;MKLRTKIIGVAACAFALCVALAGCASAPAGNDAANFQGDWILSSGTVDGQEATEETMAQAQEMGLSVYLQLNEGGSAVLSVLGTNMDGSWTAKDATTVELTFDGSSAEATLEGEELVMQQDGDVMRFKRGEIPPVASEVQRDENQAAEPEA
;
A
#
# COMPACT_ATOMS: atom_id res chain seq x y z
N MET A 1 -23.46 -56.26 -17.83
CA MET A 1 -22.97 -55.30 -18.85
C MET A 1 -23.83 -54.04 -18.86
N LYS A 2 -23.26 -52.90 -18.43
CA LYS A 2 -23.25 -51.58 -19.12
C LYS A 2 -22.90 -50.50 -18.09
N LEU A 3 -21.61 -50.16 -18.08
CA LEU A 3 -21.04 -49.04 -17.34
C LEU A 3 -21.48 -47.74 -18.03
N ARG A 4 -21.96 -46.77 -17.24
CA ARG A 4 -21.93 -45.36 -17.60
C ARG A 4 -21.39 -44.60 -16.38
N THR A 5 -20.33 -43.83 -16.60
CA THR A 5 -20.31 -42.38 -16.40
C THR A 5 -18.86 -41.89 -16.35
N LYS A 6 -18.59 -40.87 -17.17
CA LYS A 6 -17.32 -40.17 -17.35
C LYS A 6 -17.03 -39.28 -16.14
N ILE A 7 -15.79 -39.21 -15.68
CA ILE A 7 -15.26 -38.08 -14.91
C ILE A 7 -13.87 -37.72 -15.46
N ILE A 8 -13.77 -36.46 -15.87
CA ILE A 8 -12.57 -35.76 -16.33
C ILE A 8 -11.87 -35.24 -15.07
N GLY A 9 -10.57 -35.44 -14.94
CA GLY A 9 -9.80 -35.03 -13.76
C GLY A 9 -8.37 -34.62 -14.10
N VAL A 10 -8.18 -33.31 -14.20
CA VAL A 10 -7.01 -32.48 -13.85
C VAL A 10 -5.61 -33.04 -14.14
N ALA A 11 -4.98 -32.49 -15.18
CA ALA A 11 -3.55 -32.63 -15.43
C ALA A 11 -2.75 -31.80 -14.43
N ALA A 12 -2.00 -32.48 -13.57
CA ALA A 12 -0.96 -31.90 -12.74
C ALA A 12 0.21 -31.43 -13.61
N CYS A 13 0.64 -30.19 -13.46
CA CYS A 13 1.97 -29.74 -13.90
C CYS A 13 2.72 -29.26 -12.67
N ALA A 14 3.59 -30.14 -12.17
CA ALA A 14 4.62 -29.81 -11.22
C ALA A 14 5.73 -29.04 -11.95
N PHE A 15 5.94 -27.78 -11.58
CA PHE A 15 7.23 -27.11 -11.77
C PHE A 15 7.80 -26.84 -10.38
N ALA A 16 8.67 -27.74 -9.96
CA ALA A 16 9.63 -27.49 -8.90
C ALA A 16 10.91 -26.97 -9.55
N LEU A 17 11.29 -25.72 -9.25
CA LEU A 17 12.70 -25.35 -9.18
C LEU A 17 12.87 -24.23 -8.13
N CYS A 18 13.47 -24.61 -7.01
CA CYS A 18 13.80 -23.74 -5.91
C CYS A 18 14.97 -22.81 -6.29
N VAL A 19 14.82 -21.51 -6.05
CA VAL A 19 15.94 -20.66 -5.67
C VAL A 19 15.73 -20.32 -4.20
N ALA A 20 16.60 -20.89 -3.36
CA ALA A 20 16.74 -20.49 -1.98
C ALA A 20 17.30 -19.06 -1.95
N LEU A 21 16.45 -18.06 -1.69
CA LEU A 21 16.92 -16.83 -1.08
C LEU A 21 16.69 -16.94 0.42
N ALA A 22 17.80 -17.08 1.12
CA ALA A 22 17.88 -17.07 2.56
C ALA A 22 17.26 -15.77 3.08
N GLY A 23 16.04 -15.91 3.57
CA GLY A 23 15.22 -14.87 4.16
C GLY A 23 13.94 -15.49 4.69
N CYS A 24 14.02 -16.72 5.21
CA CYS A 24 12.99 -17.27 6.06
C CYS A 24 13.05 -16.48 7.37
N ALA A 25 12.52 -15.26 7.37
CA ALA A 25 11.74 -14.82 8.52
C ALA A 25 10.51 -15.73 8.52
N SER A 26 10.68 -16.96 9.02
CA SER A 26 9.57 -17.61 9.71
C SER A 26 9.34 -16.76 10.95
N ALA A 27 8.61 -15.67 10.75
CA ALA A 27 7.98 -14.96 11.82
C ALA A 27 7.20 -16.03 12.59
N PRO A 28 7.28 -16.07 13.94
CA PRO A 28 6.35 -16.86 14.72
C PRO A 28 4.93 -16.51 14.25
N ALA A 29 3.97 -17.44 14.30
CA ALA A 29 2.57 -17.12 14.02
C ALA A 29 2.19 -15.86 14.85
N GLY A 30 2.18 -14.70 14.21
CA GLY A 30 2.61 -13.50 14.90
C GLY A 30 2.45 -12.29 13.99
N ASN A 31 1.26 -11.72 14.10
CA ASN A 31 0.90 -10.38 13.66
C ASN A 31 1.32 -10.03 12.22
N ASP A 32 0.58 -10.55 11.23
CA ASP A 32 0.73 -10.18 9.80
C ASP A 32 0.76 -8.65 9.58
N ALA A 33 0.16 -7.88 10.49
CA ALA A 33 0.25 -6.43 10.55
C ALA A 33 1.69 -5.88 10.52
N ALA A 34 2.68 -6.59 11.06
CA ALA A 34 4.09 -6.18 11.00
C ALA A 34 4.62 -6.07 9.56
N ASN A 35 4.04 -6.82 8.61
CA ASN A 35 4.43 -6.76 7.19
C ASN A 35 4.04 -5.43 6.52
N PHE A 36 3.04 -4.74 7.08
CA PHE A 36 2.48 -3.52 6.49
C PHE A 36 2.88 -2.26 7.25
N GLN A 37 3.20 -2.37 8.55
CA GLN A 37 3.56 -1.21 9.37
C GLN A 37 4.71 -0.40 8.77
N GLY A 38 4.61 0.92 8.92
CA GLY A 38 5.62 1.89 8.50
C GLY A 38 5.16 2.81 7.37
N ASP A 39 6.13 3.51 6.81
CA ASP A 39 5.94 4.53 5.79
C ASP A 39 6.13 3.94 4.38
N TRP A 40 5.21 4.30 3.49
CA TRP A 40 5.13 3.84 2.11
C TRP A 40 5.05 5.03 1.17
N ILE A 41 6.03 5.22 0.30
CA ILE A 41 6.11 6.33 -0.65
C ILE A 41 5.68 5.84 -2.02
N LEU A 42 4.82 6.60 -2.70
CA LEU A 42 4.39 6.27 -4.06
C LEU A 42 5.61 6.30 -4.99
N SER A 43 5.92 5.14 -5.56
CA SER A 43 7.06 4.93 -6.45
C SER A 43 6.64 4.92 -7.91
N SER A 44 5.44 4.44 -8.24
CA SER A 44 4.90 4.57 -9.59
C SER A 44 3.39 4.48 -9.54
N GLY A 45 2.72 5.01 -10.55
CA GLY A 45 1.29 4.82 -10.70
C GLY A 45 0.83 4.97 -12.13
N THR A 46 -0.33 4.43 -12.44
CA THR A 46 -1.11 4.88 -13.59
C THR A 46 -2.18 5.83 -13.08
N VAL A 47 -2.31 6.99 -13.70
CA VAL A 47 -3.41 7.93 -13.44
C VAL A 47 -3.99 8.32 -14.79
N ASP A 48 -5.29 8.11 -14.99
CA ASP A 48 -5.98 8.40 -16.24
C ASP A 48 -5.32 7.74 -17.48
N GLY A 49 -4.74 6.54 -17.28
CA GLY A 49 -4.03 5.81 -18.34
C GLY A 49 -2.65 6.35 -18.71
N GLN A 50 -2.13 7.34 -17.98
CA GLN A 50 -0.76 7.82 -18.09
C GLN A 50 0.11 7.23 -16.97
N GLU A 51 1.24 6.63 -17.33
CA GLU A 51 2.18 6.07 -16.38
C GLU A 51 3.06 7.18 -15.76
N ALA A 52 2.92 7.37 -14.46
CA ALA A 52 3.86 8.09 -13.62
C ALA A 52 4.96 7.11 -13.18
N THR A 53 6.13 7.24 -13.81
CA THR A 53 7.29 6.39 -13.54
C THR A 53 7.99 6.78 -12.23
N GLU A 54 8.84 5.90 -11.71
CA GLU A 54 9.68 6.17 -10.53
C GLU A 54 10.56 7.42 -10.66
N GLU A 55 11.09 7.66 -11.85
CA GLU A 55 11.83 8.89 -12.15
C GLU A 55 10.94 10.14 -12.06
N THR A 56 9.70 10.05 -12.53
CA THR A 56 8.74 11.16 -12.47
C THR A 56 8.32 11.42 -11.02
N MET A 57 8.09 10.35 -10.24
CA MET A 57 7.73 10.45 -8.83
C MET A 57 8.87 11.00 -7.98
N ALA A 58 10.12 10.61 -8.25
CA ALA A 58 11.28 11.15 -7.55
C ALA A 58 11.44 12.66 -7.80
N GLN A 59 11.31 13.12 -9.05
CA GLN A 59 11.31 14.54 -9.38
C GLN A 59 10.16 15.30 -8.70
N ALA A 60 8.96 14.71 -8.65
CA ALA A 60 7.83 15.29 -7.95
C ALA A 60 8.12 15.44 -6.44
N GLN A 61 8.75 14.45 -5.81
CA GLN A 61 9.16 14.51 -4.41
C GLN A 61 10.19 15.63 -4.16
N GLU A 62 11.17 15.82 -5.05
CA GLU A 62 12.13 16.94 -4.96
C GLU A 62 11.43 18.32 -5.03
N MET A 63 10.29 18.39 -5.72
CA MET A 63 9.44 19.57 -5.79
C MET A 63 8.46 19.71 -4.62
N GLY A 64 8.50 18.81 -3.63
CA GLY A 64 7.56 18.77 -2.49
C GLY A 64 6.20 18.16 -2.83
N LEU A 65 6.04 17.56 -4.01
CA LEU A 65 4.83 16.93 -4.51
C LEU A 65 4.92 15.41 -4.28
N SER A 66 4.86 15.00 -3.03
CA SER A 66 4.90 13.58 -2.64
C SER A 66 3.52 13.01 -2.38
N VAL A 67 3.34 11.72 -2.68
CA VAL A 67 2.20 10.91 -2.22
C VAL A 67 2.76 9.80 -1.34
N TYR A 68 2.23 9.66 -0.12
CA TYR A 68 2.68 8.63 0.81
C TYR A 68 1.54 8.08 1.66
N LEU A 69 1.74 6.87 2.17
CA LEU A 69 0.84 6.16 3.06
C LEU A 69 1.61 5.76 4.33
N GLN A 70 1.09 6.14 5.49
CA GLN A 70 1.60 5.70 6.78
C GLN A 70 0.65 4.65 7.35
N LEU A 71 1.19 3.49 7.69
CA LEU A 71 0.45 2.43 8.36
C LEU A 71 0.97 2.33 9.80
N ASN A 72 0.31 3.04 10.70
CA ASN A 72 0.70 3.15 12.10
C ASN A 72 0.35 1.90 12.90
N GLU A 73 1.11 1.66 13.97
CA GLU A 73 0.75 0.64 14.96
C GLU A 73 -0.67 0.92 15.51
N GLY A 74 -1.45 -0.14 15.74
CA GLY A 74 -2.82 -0.03 16.22
C GLY A 74 -3.88 0.19 15.13
N GLY A 75 -3.49 0.17 13.84
CA GLY A 75 -4.45 0.15 12.72
C GLY A 75 -4.91 1.52 12.23
N SER A 76 -4.24 2.61 12.64
CA SER A 76 -4.45 3.94 12.07
C SER A 76 -3.64 4.10 10.79
N ALA A 77 -4.23 4.67 9.75
CA ALA A 77 -3.56 5.01 8.50
C ALA A 77 -3.58 6.52 8.26
N VAL A 78 -2.56 7.05 7.57
CA VAL A 78 -2.55 8.40 7.03
C VAL A 78 -2.18 8.32 5.57
N LEU A 79 -3.03 8.83 4.68
CA LEU A 79 -2.72 9.01 3.27
C LEU A 79 -2.45 10.48 3.01
N SER A 80 -1.26 10.82 2.55
CA SER A 80 -0.94 12.17 2.10
C SER A 80 -0.89 12.23 0.60
N VAL A 81 -1.65 13.16 0.02
CA VAL A 81 -1.67 13.43 -1.41
C VAL A 81 -1.25 14.88 -1.62
N LEU A 82 -0.03 15.09 -2.13
CA LEU A 82 0.49 16.41 -2.47
C LEU A 82 0.42 17.41 -1.29
N GLY A 83 0.67 16.93 -0.07
CA GLY A 83 0.67 17.72 1.16
C GLY A 83 -0.67 17.75 1.91
N THR A 84 -1.75 17.23 1.32
CA THR A 84 -3.04 17.08 2.02
C THR A 84 -3.12 15.71 2.68
N ASN A 85 -3.25 15.67 3.99
CA ASN A 85 -3.34 14.42 4.76
C ASN A 85 -4.80 14.02 4.97
N MET A 86 -5.09 12.73 4.80
CA MET A 86 -6.36 12.09 5.07
C MET A 86 -6.13 10.98 6.10
N ASP A 87 -6.85 11.07 7.21
CA ASP A 87 -6.84 10.02 8.23
C ASP A 87 -7.70 8.84 7.78
N GLY A 88 -7.24 7.65 8.11
CA GLY A 88 -7.93 6.41 7.81
C GLY A 88 -7.61 5.32 8.81
N SER A 89 -8.02 4.12 8.47
CA SER A 89 -7.68 2.91 9.19
C SER A 89 -7.19 1.83 8.26
N TRP A 90 -6.49 0.85 8.82
CA TRP A 90 -6.02 -0.30 8.07
C TRP A 90 -6.13 -1.58 8.90
N THR A 91 -6.29 -2.71 8.21
CA THR A 91 -6.33 -4.03 8.84
C THR A 91 -5.66 -5.04 7.93
N ALA A 92 -4.62 -5.71 8.43
CA ALA A 92 -4.05 -6.87 7.76
C ALA A 92 -5.09 -7.99 7.71
N LYS A 93 -5.44 -8.45 6.51
CA LYS A 93 -6.32 -9.60 6.30
C LYS A 93 -5.54 -10.90 6.39
N ASP A 94 -4.32 -10.87 5.84
CA ASP A 94 -3.34 -11.95 5.87
C ASP A 94 -1.92 -11.38 5.68
N ALA A 95 -0.91 -12.25 5.54
CA ALA A 95 0.50 -11.87 5.40
C ALA A 95 0.81 -10.96 4.19
N THR A 96 -0.06 -10.94 3.18
CA THR A 96 0.14 -10.23 1.90
C THR A 96 -1.00 -9.27 1.54
N THR A 97 -2.15 -9.33 2.21
CA THR A 97 -3.31 -8.48 1.91
C THR A 97 -3.61 -7.55 3.07
N VAL A 98 -3.75 -6.26 2.79
CA VAL A 98 -4.22 -5.24 3.74
C VAL A 98 -5.44 -4.54 3.19
N GLU A 99 -6.45 -4.35 4.04
CA GLU A 99 -7.58 -3.47 3.75
C GLU A 99 -7.30 -2.09 4.34
N LEU A 100 -7.53 -1.07 3.53
CA LEU A 100 -7.35 0.34 3.85
C LEU A 100 -8.71 1.02 3.76
N THR A 101 -9.07 1.82 4.76
CA THR A 101 -10.34 2.56 4.80
C THR A 101 -10.05 4.05 4.93
N PHE A 102 -10.54 4.83 3.97
CA PHE A 102 -10.47 6.30 3.94
C PHE A 102 -11.86 6.85 3.58
N ASP A 103 -12.32 7.89 4.28
CA ASP A 103 -13.62 8.53 4.05
C ASP A 103 -14.83 7.57 3.98
N GLY A 104 -14.76 6.44 4.70
CA GLY A 104 -15.80 5.41 4.73
C GLY A 104 -15.78 4.45 3.54
N SER A 105 -14.86 4.64 2.59
CA SER A 105 -14.59 3.71 1.48
C SER A 105 -13.41 2.81 1.81
N SER A 106 -13.50 1.53 1.47
CA SER A 106 -12.42 0.56 1.69
C SER A 106 -11.87 0.01 0.38
N ALA A 107 -10.56 -0.19 0.34
CA ALA A 107 -9.85 -0.80 -0.78
C ALA A 107 -8.79 -1.77 -0.25
N GLU A 108 -8.48 -2.80 -1.03
CA GLU A 108 -7.41 -3.74 -0.70
C GLU A 108 -6.12 -3.36 -1.43
N ALA A 109 -5.00 -3.54 -0.73
CA ALA A 109 -3.68 -3.50 -1.31
C ALA A 109 -2.94 -4.81 -1.02
N THR A 110 -2.11 -5.22 -1.97
CA THR A 110 -1.34 -6.46 -1.90
C THR A 110 0.14 -6.16 -1.79
N LEU A 111 0.81 -6.79 -0.83
CA LEU A 111 2.26 -6.76 -0.70
C LEU A 111 2.88 -7.74 -1.70
N GLU A 112 3.46 -7.19 -2.78
CA GLU A 112 4.19 -7.92 -3.81
C GLU A 112 5.70 -7.74 -3.58
N GLY A 113 6.32 -8.64 -2.84
CA GLY A 113 7.73 -8.52 -2.47
C GLY A 113 7.95 -7.36 -1.50
N GLU A 114 8.55 -6.26 -2.00
CA GLU A 114 8.83 -5.05 -1.20
C GLU A 114 7.90 -3.88 -1.56
N GLU A 115 6.93 -4.10 -2.45
CA GLU A 115 6.00 -3.07 -2.92
C GLU A 115 4.58 -3.34 -2.42
N LEU A 116 3.93 -2.29 -1.92
CA LEU A 116 2.50 -2.31 -1.66
C LEU A 116 1.78 -1.87 -2.93
N VAL A 117 0.98 -2.77 -3.51
CA VAL A 117 0.30 -2.57 -4.80
C VAL A 117 -1.18 -2.39 -4.56
N MET A 118 -1.72 -1.25 -5.00
CA MET A 118 -3.14 -0.96 -4.98
C MET A 118 -3.66 -0.88 -6.41
N GLN A 119 -4.80 -1.51 -6.67
CA GLN A 119 -5.48 -1.44 -7.97
C GLN A 119 -6.87 -0.85 -7.78
N GLN A 120 -7.18 0.20 -8.53
CA GLN A 120 -8.48 0.87 -8.47
C GLN A 120 -8.89 1.29 -9.88
N ASP A 121 -10.06 0.87 -10.34
CA ASP A 121 -10.65 1.27 -11.63
C ASP A 121 -9.73 1.12 -12.87
N GLY A 122 -8.77 0.19 -12.81
CA GLY A 122 -7.79 -0.08 -13.88
C GLY A 122 -6.47 0.66 -13.73
N ASP A 123 -6.38 1.60 -12.79
CA ASP A 123 -5.16 2.23 -12.36
C ASP A 123 -4.42 1.35 -11.34
N VAL A 124 -3.09 1.36 -11.41
CA VAL A 124 -2.20 0.59 -10.52
C VAL A 124 -1.28 1.56 -9.83
N MET A 125 -1.26 1.57 -8.51
CA MET A 125 -0.33 2.35 -7.70
C MET A 125 0.61 1.42 -6.95
N ARG A 126 1.91 1.72 -7.00
CA ARG A 126 2.97 0.94 -6.33
C ARG A 126 3.69 1.83 -5.34
N PHE A 127 3.67 1.43 -4.07
CA PHE A 127 4.38 2.12 -3.01
C PHE A 127 5.57 1.30 -2.55
N LYS A 128 6.69 1.96 -2.27
CA LYS A 128 7.88 1.35 -1.66
C LYS A 128 8.07 1.90 -0.26
N ARG A 129 8.70 1.12 0.61
CA ARG A 129 9.15 1.63 1.91
C ARG A 129 10.09 2.81 1.69
N GLY A 130 9.91 3.88 2.46
CA GLY A 130 10.73 5.08 2.33
C GLY A 130 10.52 6.06 3.48
N GLU A 131 11.33 7.11 3.51
CA GLU A 131 11.23 8.17 4.51
C GLU A 131 10.34 9.30 3.99
N ILE A 132 9.41 9.76 4.83
CA ILE A 132 8.51 10.86 4.46
C ILE A 132 9.27 12.18 4.53
N PRO A 133 9.20 13.02 3.48
CA PRO A 133 9.84 14.33 3.50
C PRO A 133 9.34 15.20 4.68
N PRO A 134 10.24 15.91 5.38
CA PRO A 134 9.89 16.68 6.59
C PRO A 134 8.86 17.79 6.34
N VAL A 135 8.73 18.24 5.08
CA VAL A 135 7.80 19.31 4.66
C VAL A 135 6.33 18.93 4.85
N ALA A 136 6.00 17.63 4.95
CA ALA A 136 4.62 17.18 5.15
C ALA A 136 4.16 17.24 6.62
N SER A 137 5.06 17.54 7.56
CA SER A 137 4.77 17.53 9.00
C SER A 137 4.43 18.91 9.59
N GLU A 138 4.70 20.01 8.89
CA GLU A 138 4.63 21.37 9.47
C GLU A 138 3.39 22.19 9.06
N VAL A 139 2.72 21.87 7.96
CA VAL A 139 1.62 22.72 7.42
C VAL A 139 0.35 22.71 8.30
N GLN A 140 0.14 21.69 9.14
CA GLN A 140 -1.03 21.66 10.04
C GLN A 140 -0.89 22.51 11.32
N ARG A 141 0.28 23.09 11.62
CA ARG A 141 0.42 23.95 12.81
C ARG A 141 -0.02 25.40 12.60
N ASP A 142 0.01 25.90 11.37
CA ASP A 142 -0.29 27.32 11.10
C ASP A 142 -1.78 27.60 10.93
N GLU A 143 -2.58 26.68 10.35
CA GLU A 143 -4.01 26.94 10.14
C GLU A 143 -4.86 26.93 11.43
N ASN A 144 -4.37 26.34 12.52
CA ASN A 144 -5.11 26.31 13.80
C ASN A 144 -4.74 27.46 14.75
N GLN A 145 -3.96 28.46 14.31
CA GLN A 145 -3.60 29.65 15.10
C GLN A 145 -4.16 30.98 14.57
N ALA A 146 -4.92 30.99 13.46
CA ALA A 146 -5.43 32.23 12.86
C ALA A 146 -6.90 32.57 13.20
N ALA A 147 -7.49 31.98 14.24
CA ALA A 147 -8.85 32.31 14.68
C ALA A 147 -8.88 32.73 16.17
N GLU A 148 -8.19 33.81 16.51
CA GLU A 148 -8.56 34.61 17.68
C GLU A 148 -9.70 35.57 17.29
N PRO A 149 -10.80 35.63 18.05
CA PRO A 149 -11.89 36.55 17.77
C PRO A 149 -11.46 37.97 18.15
N GLU A 150 -11.57 38.91 17.21
CA GLU A 150 -11.52 40.33 17.54
C GLU A 150 -12.68 40.68 18.49
N ALA A 151 -12.35 41.39 19.56
CA ALA A 151 -13.17 41.71 20.72
C ALA A 151 -14.41 42.58 20.44
#